data_AF-A0A3A8W0M7-F1
#
_entry.id   AF-A0A3A8W0M7-F1
#
_cell.length_a   1.000
_cell.length_b   1.000
_cell.length_c   1.000
_cell.angle_alpha   90.00
_cell.angle_beta   90.00
_cell.angle_gamma   90.00
#
_symmetry.space_group_name_H-M   'P 1'
#
loop_
_entity.id
_entity.type
_entity.pdbx_description
1 polymer ?
#
loop_
_entity_poly.entity_id
_entity_poly.type
_entity_poly.pdbx_seq_one_letter_code
_entity_poly.pdbx_strand_id
1 'polypeptide(L)'
;MEVNISKIKYILISDKIYKVKDIDFSHLALEAEETGLRVDDVPESELWGVSELKEFKVRLANGKGKADVIDMAGWLKGHGLRE
;
A
#
# COMPACT_ATOMS: atom_id res chain seq x y z
N MET A 1 5.78 -20.79 -0.51
CA MET A 1 4.64 -20.15 0.16
C MET A 1 4.11 -19.10 -0.79
N GLU A 2 2.96 -19.36 -1.40
CA GLU A 2 2.32 -18.45 -2.35
C GLU A 2 1.64 -17.34 -1.54
N VAL A 3 2.32 -16.21 -1.41
CA VAL A 3 1.72 -15.06 -0.75
C VAL A 3 0.62 -14.58 -1.70
N ASN A 4 -0.64 -14.81 -1.33
CA ASN A 4 -1.82 -14.48 -2.13
C ASN A 4 -2.08 -12.97 -2.10
N ILE A 5 -1.14 -12.18 -2.62
CA ILE A 5 -1.25 -10.74 -2.85
C ILE A 5 -2.51 -10.38 -3.68
N SER A 6 -3.06 -11.32 -4.45
CA SER A 6 -4.29 -11.17 -5.22
C SER A 6 -5.55 -10.89 -4.39
N LYS A 7 -5.51 -11.11 -3.07
CA LYS A 7 -6.64 -10.84 -2.17
C LYS A 7 -6.53 -9.51 -1.42
N ILE A 8 -5.44 -8.77 -1.61
CA ILE A 8 -5.32 -7.42 -1.07
C ILE A 8 -6.49 -6.58 -1.56
N LYS A 9 -7.20 -5.98 -0.61
CA LYS A 9 -8.15 -4.91 -0.90
C LYS A 9 -7.72 -3.58 -0.28
N TYR A 10 -6.96 -3.63 0.82
CA TYR A 10 -6.57 -2.46 1.57
C TYR A 10 -5.11 -2.51 1.95
N ILE A 11 -4.48 -1.34 2.02
CA ILE A 11 -3.08 -1.17 2.40
C ILE A 11 -3.01 -0.17 3.54
N LEU A 12 -2.29 -0.53 4.59
CA LEU A 12 -1.97 0.34 5.71
C LEU A 12 -0.59 0.98 5.48
N ILE A 13 -0.55 2.31 5.43
CA ILE A 13 0.68 3.09 5.29
C ILE A 13 0.68 4.18 6.35
N SER A 14 1.60 4.10 7.32
CA SER A 14 1.73 5.08 8.42
C SER A 14 0.38 5.53 8.99
N ASP A 15 -0.43 4.56 9.44
CA ASP A 15 -1.76 4.77 10.05
C ASP A 15 -2.91 5.10 9.09
N LYS A 16 -2.64 5.29 7.79
CA LYS A 16 -3.68 5.53 6.79
C LYS A 16 -4.02 4.29 5.98
N ILE A 17 -5.32 4.10 5.74
CA ILE A 17 -5.82 3.04 4.88
C ILE A 17 -5.95 3.56 3.45
N TYR A 18 -5.46 2.77 2.51
CA TYR A 18 -5.61 2.99 1.09
C TYR A 18 -6.33 1.79 0.48
N LYS A 19 -7.40 2.04 -0.28
CA LYS A 19 -8.14 0.99 -0.97
C LYS A 19 -7.48 0.72 -2.31
N VAL A 20 -7.09 -0.52 -2.55
CA VAL A 20 -6.49 -0.95 -3.81
C VAL A 20 -7.54 -0.90 -4.92
N LYS A 21 -7.19 -0.19 -6.00
CA LYS A 21 -8.00 -0.07 -7.21
C LYS A 21 -7.50 -0.99 -8.30
N ASP A 22 -6.19 -1.08 -8.46
CA ASP A 22 -5.58 -1.84 -9.54
C ASP A 22 -4.25 -2.46 -9.09
N ILE A 23 -3.91 -3.63 -9.62
CA ILE A 23 -2.66 -4.34 -9.29
C ILE A 23 -2.07 -4.91 -10.57
N ASP A 24 -0.90 -4.37 -10.93
CA ASP A 24 -0.08 -4.80 -12.05
C ASP A 24 1.03 -5.75 -11.58
N PHE A 25 0.78 -7.05 -11.63
CA PHE A 25 1.80 -8.06 -11.29
C PHE A 25 2.98 -8.07 -12.27
N SER A 26 2.76 -7.73 -13.55
CA SER A 26 3.81 -7.67 -14.57
C SER A 26 4.86 -6.59 -14.29
N HIS A 27 4.43 -5.46 -13.71
CA HIS A 27 5.30 -4.34 -13.39
C HIS A 27 5.58 -4.24 -11.89
N LEU A 28 5.09 -5.20 -11.09
CA LEU A 28 5.06 -5.16 -9.63
C LEU A 28 4.57 -3.79 -9.16
N ALA A 29 3.51 -3.27 -9.78
CA ALA A 29 2.93 -1.98 -9.44
C ALA A 29 1.54 -2.19 -8.86
N LEU A 30 1.15 -1.32 -7.95
CA LEU A 30 -0.16 -1.37 -7.32
C LEU A 30 -0.69 0.04 -7.20
N GLU A 31 -1.93 0.26 -7.62
CA GLU A 31 -2.65 1.51 -7.44
C GLU A 31 -3.65 1.39 -6.30
N ALA A 32 -3.54 2.31 -5.35
CA ALA A 32 -4.46 2.44 -4.25
C ALA A 32 -4.90 3.89 -4.08
N GLU A 33 -6.12 4.09 -3.59
CA GLU A 33 -6.69 5.40 -3.33
C GLU A 33 -6.85 5.63 -1.83
N GLU A 34 -6.51 6.83 -1.35
CA GLU A 34 -6.70 7.20 0.05
C GLU A 34 -8.18 7.07 0.41
N THR A 35 -8.46 6.34 1.49
CA THR A 35 -9.80 6.22 2.02
C THR A 35 -9.85 6.78 3.43
N GLY A 36 -11.02 7.29 3.83
CA GLY A 36 -11.26 7.77 5.20
C GLY A 36 -11.46 6.64 6.22
N LEU A 37 -11.24 5.38 5.82
CA LEU A 37 -11.34 4.21 6.67
C LEU A 37 -10.17 4.15 7.65
N ARG A 38 -10.46 3.59 8.84
CA ARG A 38 -9.46 3.31 9.88
C ARG A 38 -9.12 1.82 9.86
N VAL A 39 -7.94 1.48 10.39
CA VAL A 39 -7.52 0.08 10.53
C VAL A 39 -8.52 -0.77 11.32
N ASP A 40 -9.23 -0.17 12.28
CA ASP A 40 -10.26 -0.83 13.10
C ASP A 40 -11.49 -1.28 12.28
N ASP A 41 -11.74 -0.64 11.13
CA ASP A 41 -12.88 -0.92 10.25
C ASP A 41 -12.55 -2.01 9.21
N VAL A 42 -11.26 -2.34 9.05
CA VAL A 42 -10.78 -3.23 7.99
C VAL A 42 -10.21 -4.52 8.61
N PRO A 43 -10.66 -5.70 8.18
CA PRO A 43 -10.10 -6.95 8.67
C PRO A 43 -8.63 -7.10 8.27
N GLU A 44 -7.78 -7.49 9.22
CA GLU A 44 -6.35 -7.72 9.01
C GLU A 44 -6.07 -8.73 7.88
N SER A 45 -6.99 -9.66 7.61
CA SER A 45 -6.87 -10.62 6.51
C SER A 45 -6.91 -9.98 5.12
N GLU A 46 -7.47 -8.77 4.97
CA GLU A 46 -7.57 -8.03 3.70
C GLU A 46 -6.73 -6.74 3.72
N LEU A 47 -6.05 -6.48 4.84
CA LEU A 47 -5.20 -5.33 5.11
C LEU A 47 -3.74 -5.75 4.98
N TRP A 48 -2.98 -5.04 4.15
CA TRP A 48 -1.57 -5.34 3.96
C TRP A 48 -0.67 -4.18 4.35
N GLY A 49 0.48 -4.53 4.94
CA GLY A 49 1.48 -3.56 5.32
C GLY A 49 2.35 -3.16 4.11
N VAL A 50 2.77 -1.90 4.08
CA VAL A 50 3.84 -1.41 3.18
C VAL A 50 5.11 -2.27 3.23
N SER A 51 5.42 -2.87 4.37
CA SER A 51 6.55 -3.79 4.55
C SER A 51 6.48 -5.04 3.68
N GLU A 52 5.29 -5.55 3.40
CA GLU A 52 5.08 -6.70 2.50
C GLU A 52 5.15 -6.29 1.02
N LEU A 53 4.90 -5.01 0.74
CA LEU A 53 4.91 -4.42 -0.59
C LEU A 53 6.24 -3.72 -0.92
N LYS A 54 7.30 -3.97 -0.16
CA LYS A 54 8.64 -3.36 -0.36
C LYS A 54 9.22 -3.58 -1.78
N GLU A 55 8.83 -4.68 -2.43
CA GLU A 55 9.23 -5.04 -3.79
C GLU A 55 8.28 -4.47 -4.86
N PHE A 56 7.14 -3.93 -4.43
CA PHE A 56 6.11 -3.36 -5.29
C PHE A 56 6.18 -1.83 -5.30
N LYS A 57 5.89 -1.24 -6.46
CA LYS A 57 5.67 0.20 -6.63
C LYS A 57 4.22 0.52 -6.30
N VAL A 58 3.96 1.07 -5.12
CA VAL A 58 2.61 1.49 -4.76
C VAL A 58 2.39 2.94 -5.15
N ARG A 59 1.38 3.19 -5.97
CA ARG A 59 0.92 4.50 -6.38
C ARG A 59 -0.31 4.85 -5.55
N LEU A 60 -0.22 5.91 -4.78
CA LEU A 60 -1.31 6.37 -3.93
C LEU A 60 -2.01 7.55 -4.59
N ALA A 61 -3.23 7.34 -5.07
CA ALA A 61 -4.11 8.41 -5.50
C ALA A 61 -4.71 9.08 -4.25
N ASN A 62 -4.21 10.26 -3.88
CA ASN A 62 -4.98 11.12 -2.99
C ASN A 62 -6.08 11.77 -3.83
N GLY A 63 -7.35 11.69 -3.40
CA GLY A 63 -8.52 12.21 -4.11
C GLY A 63 -8.49 13.71 -4.46
N LYS A 64 -7.42 14.42 -4.08
CA LYS A 64 -7.08 15.78 -4.52
C LYS A 64 -6.42 15.86 -5.92
N GLY A 65 -6.36 14.76 -6.67
CA GLY A 65 -5.88 14.72 -8.05
C GLY A 65 -4.35 14.61 -8.20
N LYS A 66 -3.62 14.48 -7.09
CA LYS A 66 -2.20 14.11 -7.12
C LYS A 66 -2.09 12.65 -6.70
N ALA A 67 -1.76 11.80 -7.66
CA ALA A 67 -1.27 10.47 -7.37
C ALA A 67 0.21 10.59 -6.99
N ASP A 68 0.51 10.42 -5.71
CA ASP A 68 1.88 10.33 -5.22
C ASP A 68 2.35 8.89 -5.42
N VAL A 69 3.28 8.70 -6.35
CA VAL A 69 3.96 7.42 -6.51
C VAL A 69 4.99 7.32 -5.40
N ILE A 70 4.70 6.48 -4.41
CA ILE A 70 5.61 6.25 -3.31
C ILE A 70 6.45 5.02 -3.68
N ASP A 71 7.75 5.23 -3.82
CA ASP A 71 8.69 4.12 -3.88
C ASP A 71 8.92 3.61 -2.45
N MET A 72 8.36 2.45 -2.11
CA MET A 72 8.43 1.89 -0.75
C MET A 72 9.85 1.66 -0.29
N ALA A 73 10.74 1.24 -1.19
CA ALA A 73 12.16 1.04 -0.88
C ALA A 73 12.83 2.37 -0.45
N GLY A 74 12.54 3.46 -1.16
CA GLY A 74 12.96 4.81 -0.79
C GLY A 74 12.25 5.35 0.45
N TRP A 75 10.97 5.02 0.65
CA TRP A 75 10.18 5.47 1.79
C TRP A 75 10.64 4.85 3.10
N LEU A 76 10.93 3.54 3.10
CA LEU A 76 11.56 2.83 4.23
C LEU A 76 12.93 3.41 4.57
N LYS A 77 13.70 3.81 3.55
CA LYS A 77 15.02 4.42 3.73
C LYS A 77 14.93 5.84 4.33
N GLY A 78 13.89 6.60 4.02
CA GLY A 78 13.67 7.96 4.52
C GLY A 78 12.96 8.04 5.87
N HIS A 79 12.11 7.07 6.21
CA HIS A 79 11.30 7.06 7.43
C HIS A 79 11.86 6.19 8.58
N GLY A 80 13.13 5.80 8.48
CA GLY A 80 13.96 5.36 9.61
C GLY A 80 13.32 4.30 10.51
N LEU A 81 13.41 3.03 10.11
CA LEU A 81 13.84 2.02 11.08
C LEU A 81 15.29 2.38 11.42
N ARG A 82 15.46 3.23 12.43
CA ARG A 82 16.76 3.43 13.06
C ARG A 82 17.09 2.10 13.76
N GLU A 83 18.24 1.59 13.37
CA GLU A 83 18.88 0.30 13.69
C GLU A 83 18.65 -0.22 15.11
#